data_AF-A0A935S7C0-F1
#
_entry.id   AF-A0A935S7C0-F1
#
_cell.length_a   1.000
_cell.length_b   1.000
_cell.length_c   1.000
_cell.angle_alpha   90.00
_cell.angle_beta   90.00
_cell.angle_gamma   90.00
#
_symmetry.space_group_name_H-M   'P 1'
#
loop_
_entity.id
_entity.type
_entity.pdbx_description
1 polymer ?
#
loop_
_entity_poly.entity_id
_entity_poly.type
_entity_poly.pdbx_seq_one_letter_code
_entity_poly.pdbx_strand_id
1 'polypeptide(L)'
;MKNNNIFVDLNTKLVLSSNSLKYLLTKNKKMETTSSQKPILVKMADQLVKNQQDLDALAVQLSLGKAEAKDKFEEIKKDMRSSVQEFKASLEAEYSRNKEWANAMKPKLNYLEGQLAEGETETNLIFEEKKKNILKGLVEITDEIEKNPEVKRIAHYYNLASDKFQLQLDLVGKTWNQKKLELTNEFHDEMKNAKTKLNEFKTKINEKKDEVDLKLDHFKDEMQESYGHLKKAFKSL
;
A
#
# COMPACT_ATOMS: atom_id res chain seq x y z
N MET A 1 -70.00 -27.80 -5.93
CA MET A 1 -68.71 -28.55 -5.85
C MET A 1 -67.73 -27.93 -6.82
N LYS A 2 -66.75 -27.17 -6.32
CA LYS A 2 -65.45 -26.82 -6.94
C LYS A 2 -64.77 -25.81 -6.02
N ASN A 3 -63.81 -26.28 -5.24
CA ASN A 3 -62.66 -25.53 -4.72
C ASN A 3 -61.90 -26.47 -3.80
N ASN A 4 -60.75 -26.96 -4.26
CA ASN A 4 -59.61 -27.40 -3.45
C ASN A 4 -58.53 -27.93 -4.40
N ASN A 5 -57.61 -27.06 -4.81
CA ASN A 5 -56.27 -27.45 -5.25
C ASN A 5 -55.35 -26.23 -5.37
N ILE A 6 -55.08 -25.56 -4.24
CA ILE A 6 -53.93 -24.65 -4.09
C ILE A 6 -53.40 -24.76 -2.64
N PHE A 7 -53.17 -25.98 -2.13
CA PHE A 7 -52.60 -26.15 -0.79
C PHE A 7 -51.71 -27.41 -0.62
N VAL A 8 -51.09 -27.90 -1.70
CA VAL A 8 -50.21 -29.10 -1.63
C VAL A 8 -48.83 -28.89 -2.29
N ASP A 9 -48.32 -27.66 -2.40
CA ASP A 9 -46.92 -27.47 -2.86
C ASP A 9 -46.15 -26.36 -2.14
N LEU A 10 -46.25 -26.30 -0.81
CA LEU A 10 -45.38 -25.47 0.02
C LEU A 10 -44.57 -26.24 1.07
N ASN A 11 -44.84 -27.54 1.27
CA ASN A 11 -44.14 -28.34 2.30
C ASN A 11 -43.09 -29.34 1.78
N THR A 12 -42.91 -29.49 0.46
CA THR A 12 -41.86 -30.36 -0.10
C THR A 12 -40.64 -29.58 -0.61
N LYS A 13 -40.72 -28.25 -0.69
CA LYS A 13 -39.56 -27.37 -0.95
C LYS A 13 -38.89 -26.80 0.30
N LEU A 14 -39.40 -27.13 1.48
CA LEU A 14 -38.85 -26.67 2.77
C LEU A 14 -37.95 -27.70 3.48
N VAL A 15 -37.76 -28.90 2.91
CA VAL A 15 -36.91 -29.95 3.52
C VAL A 15 -35.53 -30.09 2.84
N LEU A 16 -35.26 -29.36 1.75
CA LEU A 16 -33.93 -29.31 1.13
C LEU A 16 -33.09 -28.09 1.50
N SER A 17 -33.60 -27.18 2.34
CA SER A 17 -32.82 -26.01 2.80
C SER A 17 -32.06 -26.25 4.10
N SER A 18 -32.43 -27.22 4.94
CA SER A 18 -31.84 -27.38 6.28
C SER A 18 -30.41 -27.96 6.26
N ASN A 19 -30.12 -28.97 5.43
CA ASN A 19 -28.78 -29.57 5.36
C ASN A 19 -27.78 -28.70 4.56
N SER A 20 -28.27 -27.97 3.56
CA SER A 20 -27.47 -27.00 2.80
C SER A 20 -27.15 -25.77 3.64
N LEU A 21 -28.10 -25.27 4.45
CA LEU A 21 -27.83 -24.25 5.47
C LEU A 21 -26.97 -24.77 6.61
N LYS A 22 -27.10 -26.04 7.04
CA LYS A 22 -26.18 -26.62 8.04
C LYS A 22 -24.78 -26.79 7.50
N TYR A 23 -24.60 -27.13 6.21
CA TYR A 23 -23.29 -27.22 5.57
C TYR A 23 -22.69 -25.81 5.37
N LEU A 24 -23.49 -24.82 4.98
CA LEU A 24 -23.04 -23.43 4.89
C LEU A 24 -22.79 -22.81 6.27
N LEU A 25 -23.55 -23.17 7.31
CA LEU A 25 -23.35 -22.72 8.69
C LEU A 25 -22.20 -23.47 9.38
N THR A 26 -21.93 -24.75 9.08
CA THR A 26 -20.71 -25.41 9.59
C THR A 26 -19.46 -24.99 8.82
N LYS A 27 -19.57 -24.62 7.53
CA LYS A 27 -18.49 -23.99 6.76
C LYS A 27 -18.27 -22.53 7.18
N ASN A 28 -19.33 -21.79 7.52
CA ASN A 28 -19.23 -20.42 8.06
C ASN A 28 -18.85 -20.37 9.54
N LYS A 29 -19.21 -21.36 10.36
CA LYS A 29 -18.73 -21.50 11.75
C LYS A 29 -17.27 -21.96 11.82
N LYS A 30 -16.74 -22.51 10.72
CA LYS A 30 -15.28 -22.66 10.46
C LYS A 30 -14.65 -21.42 9.80
N MET A 31 -15.43 -20.42 9.39
CA MET A 31 -14.96 -19.11 8.90
C MET A 31 -15.25 -17.97 9.88
N GLU A 32 -15.73 -18.27 11.08
CA GLU A 32 -15.83 -17.36 12.22
C GLU A 32 -14.97 -17.90 13.36
N THR A 33 -13.66 -17.87 13.14
CA THR A 33 -12.62 -17.69 14.16
C THR A 33 -11.29 -17.54 13.42
N THR A 34 -10.70 -16.35 13.51
CA THR A 34 -9.32 -16.02 13.08
C THR A 34 -8.98 -16.27 11.60
N SER A 35 -9.45 -15.40 10.70
CA SER A 35 -8.79 -15.25 9.39
C SER A 35 -7.43 -14.60 9.63
N SER A 36 -6.37 -15.40 9.52
CA SER A 36 -5.00 -15.03 9.87
C SER A 36 -4.55 -13.78 9.10
N GLN A 37 -4.44 -12.63 9.77
CA GLN A 37 -3.77 -11.44 9.23
C GLN A 37 -2.27 -11.69 8.98
N LYS A 38 -1.73 -12.74 9.58
CA LYS A 38 -0.31 -13.09 9.63
C LYS A 38 0.39 -13.23 8.26
N PRO A 39 -0.17 -13.91 7.24
CA PRO A 39 0.50 -13.99 5.94
C PRO A 39 0.58 -12.64 5.22
N ILE A 40 -0.39 -11.75 5.43
CA ILE A 40 -0.37 -10.40 4.84
C ILE A 40 0.63 -9.52 5.59
N LEU A 41 0.63 -9.54 6.93
CA LEU A 41 1.58 -8.77 7.73
C LEU A 41 3.04 -9.21 7.49
N VAL A 42 3.31 -10.50 7.32
CA VAL A 42 4.64 -11.01 6.92
C VAL A 42 5.06 -10.42 5.58
N LYS A 43 4.18 -10.50 4.56
CA LYS A 43 4.47 -9.93 3.23
C LYS A 43 4.69 -8.42 3.27
N MET A 44 3.92 -7.70 4.09
CA MET A 44 4.12 -6.27 4.28
C MET A 44 5.47 -6.00 4.93
N ALA A 45 5.81 -6.68 6.03
CA ALA A 45 7.12 -6.54 6.68
C ALA A 45 8.29 -6.86 5.73
N ASP A 46 8.17 -7.90 4.90
CA ASP A 46 9.15 -8.22 3.86
C ASP A 46 9.28 -7.08 2.84
N GLN A 47 8.15 -6.56 2.36
CA GLN A 47 8.13 -5.45 1.41
C GLN A 47 8.77 -4.20 2.01
N LEU A 48 8.65 -3.98 3.31
CA LEU A 48 9.21 -2.82 4.00
C LEU A 48 10.72 -2.90 4.17
N VAL A 49 11.23 -4.07 4.52
CA VAL A 49 12.68 -4.33 4.51
C VAL A 49 13.24 -4.11 3.10
N LYS A 50 12.53 -4.59 2.06
CA LYS A 50 12.91 -4.34 0.67
C LYS A 50 12.85 -2.85 0.32
N ASN A 51 11.80 -2.14 0.71
CA ASN A 51 11.67 -0.70 0.47
C ASN A 51 12.84 0.07 1.09
N GLN A 52 13.24 -0.26 2.32
CA GLN A 52 14.40 0.34 2.97
C GLN A 52 15.70 0.08 2.18
N GLN A 53 15.91 -1.14 1.71
CA GLN A 53 17.09 -1.50 0.90
C GLN A 53 17.11 -0.76 -0.44
N ASP A 54 15.97 -0.68 -1.11
CA ASP A 54 15.83 0.03 -2.38
C ASP A 54 16.12 1.54 -2.20
N LEU A 55 15.67 2.12 -1.09
CA LEU A 55 15.92 3.52 -0.72
C LEU A 55 17.42 3.78 -0.43
N ASP A 56 18.08 2.86 0.28
CA ASP A 56 19.53 2.91 0.53
C ASP A 56 20.32 2.84 -0.79
N ALA A 57 19.98 1.85 -1.63
CA ALA A 57 20.62 1.66 -2.92
C ALA A 57 20.44 2.88 -3.84
N LEU A 58 19.25 3.49 -3.84
CA LEU A 58 18.98 4.70 -4.61
C LEU A 58 19.85 5.87 -4.11
N ALA A 59 19.96 6.06 -2.79
CA ALA A 59 20.79 7.13 -2.21
C ALA A 59 22.27 6.96 -2.56
N VAL A 60 22.78 5.71 -2.54
CA VAL A 60 24.14 5.39 -2.96
C VAL A 60 24.35 5.63 -4.46
N GLN A 61 23.40 5.23 -5.31
CA GLN A 61 23.51 5.45 -6.76
C GLN A 61 23.56 6.95 -7.09
N LEU A 62 22.70 7.74 -6.45
CA LEU A 62 22.60 9.18 -6.64
C LEU A 62 23.82 9.93 -6.08
N SER A 63 24.35 9.53 -4.92
CA SER A 63 25.56 10.15 -4.34
C SER A 63 26.83 9.89 -5.15
N LEU A 64 26.89 8.74 -5.83
CA LEU A 64 27.98 8.40 -6.74
C LEU A 64 27.83 9.06 -8.12
N GLY A 65 26.72 9.75 -8.39
CA GLY A 65 26.40 10.25 -9.73
C GLY A 65 26.28 9.13 -10.78
N LYS A 66 26.06 7.88 -10.33
CA LYS A 66 25.95 6.69 -11.19
C LYS A 66 24.62 6.62 -11.94
N ALA A 67 23.65 7.41 -11.53
CA ALA A 67 22.37 7.54 -12.19
C ALA A 67 22.02 9.03 -12.27
N GLU A 68 21.57 9.46 -13.44
CA GLU A 68 21.01 10.80 -13.57
C GLU A 68 19.67 10.84 -12.84
N ALA A 69 19.48 11.89 -12.05
CA ALA A 69 18.25 12.11 -11.31
C ALA A 69 17.00 12.15 -12.21
N LYS A 70 17.17 12.60 -13.47
CA LYS A 70 16.12 12.54 -14.50
C LYS A 70 15.70 11.10 -14.78
N ASP A 71 16.64 10.20 -15.07
CA ASP A 71 16.35 8.80 -15.35
C ASP A 71 15.71 8.12 -14.14
N LYS A 72 16.22 8.40 -12.94
CA LYS A 72 15.64 7.87 -11.71
C LYS A 72 14.24 8.38 -11.47
N PHE A 73 13.95 9.64 -11.76
CA PHE A 73 12.59 10.18 -11.67
C PHE A 73 11.61 9.41 -12.57
N GLU A 74 11.99 9.14 -13.83
CA GLU A 74 11.14 8.40 -14.75
C GLU A 74 10.95 6.93 -14.33
N GLU A 75 12.00 6.28 -13.82
CA GLU A 75 11.94 4.91 -13.26
C GLU A 75 10.95 4.83 -12.08
N ILE A 76 11.09 5.72 -11.09
CA ILE A 76 10.22 5.69 -9.91
C ILE A 76 8.77 6.06 -10.25
N LYS A 77 8.54 6.96 -11.23
CA LYS A 77 7.18 7.27 -11.72
C LYS A 77 6.53 6.02 -12.32
N LYS A 78 7.27 5.25 -13.10
CA LYS A 78 6.78 4.02 -13.72
C LYS A 78 6.39 2.98 -12.67
N ASP A 79 7.24 2.78 -11.66
CA ASP A 79 6.97 1.83 -10.56
C ASP A 79 5.71 2.24 -9.76
N MET A 80 5.58 3.53 -9.44
CA MET A 80 4.39 4.03 -8.77
C MET A 80 3.15 3.88 -9.65
N ARG A 81 3.26 4.11 -10.96
CA ARG A 81 2.14 3.96 -11.90
C ARG A 81 1.64 2.53 -11.92
N SER A 82 2.53 1.55 -11.96
CA SER A 82 2.17 0.13 -11.83
C SER A 82 1.44 -0.14 -10.52
N SER A 83 1.91 0.41 -9.41
CA SER A 83 1.24 0.28 -8.09
C SER A 83 -0.17 0.89 -8.08
N VAL A 84 -0.38 2.04 -8.74
CA VAL A 84 -1.70 2.67 -8.91
C VAL A 84 -2.63 1.77 -9.73
N GLN A 85 -2.13 1.17 -10.81
CA GLN A 85 -2.90 0.26 -11.67
C GLN A 85 -3.30 -1.02 -10.95
N GLU A 86 -2.40 -1.62 -10.18
CA GLU A 86 -2.69 -2.80 -9.35
C GLU A 86 -3.75 -2.49 -8.28
N PHE A 87 -3.65 -1.33 -7.63
CA PHE A 87 -4.65 -0.90 -6.67
C PHE A 87 -6.01 -0.70 -7.33
N LYS A 88 -6.06 -0.03 -8.48
CA LYS A 88 -7.28 0.16 -9.28
C LYS A 88 -7.93 -1.16 -9.67
N ALA A 89 -7.15 -2.15 -10.12
CA ALA A 89 -7.65 -3.48 -10.42
C ALA A 89 -8.22 -4.20 -9.19
N SER A 90 -7.54 -4.08 -8.04
CA SER A 90 -8.01 -4.65 -6.76
C SER A 90 -9.34 -4.05 -6.30
N LEU A 91 -9.48 -2.74 -6.45
CA LEU A 91 -10.73 -2.02 -6.15
C LEU A 91 -11.87 -2.50 -7.05
N GLU A 92 -11.62 -2.67 -8.34
CA GLU A 92 -12.63 -3.10 -9.31
C GLU A 92 -13.07 -4.56 -9.07
N ALA A 93 -12.13 -5.43 -8.70
CA ALA A 93 -12.40 -6.84 -8.37
C ALA A 93 -13.20 -7.00 -7.07
N GLU A 94 -12.84 -6.29 -6.00
CA GLU A 94 -13.46 -6.48 -4.68
C GLU A 94 -14.73 -5.63 -4.47
N TYR A 95 -14.85 -4.47 -5.13
CA TYR A 95 -15.88 -3.47 -4.81
C TYR A 95 -16.78 -3.08 -5.99
N SER A 96 -16.93 -3.97 -6.99
CA SER A 96 -17.87 -3.80 -8.12
C SER A 96 -19.33 -3.48 -7.70
N ARG A 97 -19.72 -3.71 -6.44
CA ARG A 97 -21.06 -3.47 -5.90
C ARG A 97 -21.22 -2.16 -5.11
N ASN A 98 -20.14 -1.55 -4.60
CA ASN A 98 -20.20 -0.30 -3.82
C ASN A 98 -19.87 0.90 -4.73
N LYS A 99 -20.88 1.35 -5.49
CA LYS A 99 -20.69 2.31 -6.59
C LYS A 99 -20.23 3.70 -6.13
N GLU A 100 -20.66 4.19 -4.97
CA GLU A 100 -20.42 5.59 -4.57
C GLU A 100 -18.94 5.88 -4.29
N TRP A 101 -18.31 5.07 -3.43
CA TRP A 101 -16.89 5.25 -3.14
C TRP A 101 -16.02 4.96 -4.38
N ALA A 102 -16.36 3.93 -5.18
CA ALA A 102 -15.59 3.60 -6.38
C ALA A 102 -15.63 4.74 -7.40
N ASN A 103 -16.78 5.41 -7.51
CA ASN A 103 -16.95 6.62 -8.32
C ASN A 103 -16.15 7.82 -7.76
N ALA A 104 -15.97 7.92 -6.44
CA ALA A 104 -15.18 8.98 -5.80
C ALA A 104 -13.65 8.75 -5.90
N MET A 105 -13.21 7.48 -5.89
CA MET A 105 -11.80 7.09 -5.96
C MET A 105 -11.25 7.06 -7.38
N LYS A 106 -12.04 6.54 -8.34
CA LYS A 106 -11.63 6.41 -9.75
C LYS A 106 -11.04 7.69 -10.37
N PRO A 107 -11.65 8.89 -10.25
CA PRO A 107 -11.07 10.11 -10.80
C PRO A 107 -9.74 10.47 -10.14
N LYS A 108 -9.55 10.21 -8.85
CA LYS A 108 -8.30 10.49 -8.13
C LYS A 108 -7.15 9.59 -8.59
N LEU A 109 -7.45 8.29 -8.76
CA LEU A 109 -6.49 7.33 -9.34
C LEU A 109 -6.11 7.70 -10.78
N ASN A 110 -7.10 8.09 -11.59
CA ASN A 110 -6.86 8.53 -12.97
C ASN A 110 -6.02 9.81 -13.02
N TYR A 111 -6.28 10.76 -12.11
CA TYR A 111 -5.49 11.98 -12.00
C TYR A 111 -4.02 11.66 -11.69
N LEU A 112 -3.76 10.87 -10.63
CA LEU A 112 -2.40 10.47 -10.29
C LEU A 112 -1.73 9.68 -11.41
N GLU A 113 -2.43 8.73 -12.03
CA GLU A 113 -1.93 7.98 -13.18
C GLU A 113 -1.54 8.90 -14.34
N GLY A 114 -2.33 9.94 -14.62
CA GLY A 114 -2.03 10.96 -15.61
C GLY A 114 -0.77 11.75 -15.28
N GLN A 115 -0.61 12.20 -14.02
CA GLN A 115 0.59 12.90 -13.57
C GLN A 115 1.85 12.03 -13.64
N LEU A 116 1.73 10.73 -13.35
CA LEU A 116 2.83 9.77 -13.46
C LEU A 116 3.20 9.44 -14.91
N ALA A 117 2.24 9.56 -15.84
CA ALA A 117 2.43 9.31 -17.27
C ALA A 117 2.91 10.54 -18.05
N GLU A 118 2.84 11.72 -17.44
CA GLU A 118 3.28 12.97 -18.05
C GLU A 118 4.77 12.90 -18.41
N GLY A 119 5.11 13.44 -19.58
CA GLY A 119 6.36 13.20 -20.31
C GLY A 119 7.64 13.64 -19.60
N GLU A 120 8.74 13.72 -20.33
CA GLU A 120 10.07 13.92 -19.74
C GLU A 120 10.20 15.22 -18.94
N THR A 121 11.14 15.19 -18.00
CA THR A 121 11.39 16.28 -17.05
C THR A 121 12.76 16.88 -17.34
N GLU A 122 12.78 18.08 -17.91
CA GLU A 122 13.99 18.67 -18.50
C GLU A 122 14.67 19.72 -17.61
N THR A 123 13.92 20.40 -16.75
CA THR A 123 14.44 21.50 -15.91
C THR A 123 13.91 21.45 -14.49
N ASN A 124 14.69 21.95 -13.51
CA ASN A 124 14.36 21.94 -12.08
C ASN A 124 12.93 22.40 -11.76
N LEU A 125 12.50 23.46 -12.42
CA LEU A 125 11.16 24.00 -12.27
C LEU A 125 10.07 23.00 -12.67
N ILE A 126 10.26 22.28 -13.78
CA ILE A 126 9.31 21.27 -14.26
C ILE A 126 9.24 20.09 -13.29
N PHE A 127 10.36 19.67 -12.70
CA PHE A 127 10.35 18.61 -11.69
C PHE A 127 9.58 19.02 -10.44
N GLU A 128 9.86 20.20 -9.89
CA GLU A 128 9.20 20.64 -8.66
C GLU A 128 7.68 20.81 -8.87
N GLU A 129 7.27 21.29 -10.03
CA GLU A 129 5.85 21.35 -10.41
C GLU A 129 5.22 19.95 -10.50
N LYS A 130 5.86 19.02 -11.23
CA LYS A 130 5.38 17.64 -11.33
C LYS A 130 5.34 16.94 -9.98
N LYS A 131 6.40 17.09 -9.17
CA LYS A 131 6.49 16.56 -7.80
C LYS A 131 5.31 17.06 -6.98
N LYS A 132 5.03 18.36 -7.00
CA LYS A 132 3.89 18.95 -6.28
C LYS A 132 2.55 18.32 -6.70
N ASN A 133 2.30 18.18 -8.00
CA ASN A 133 1.05 17.62 -8.49
C ASN A 133 0.90 16.12 -8.16
N ILE A 134 1.99 15.37 -8.27
CA ILE A 134 2.05 13.96 -7.86
C ILE A 134 1.74 13.82 -6.37
N LEU A 135 2.42 14.61 -5.51
CA LEU A 135 2.20 14.59 -4.06
C LEU A 135 0.75 14.93 -3.71
N LYS A 136 0.15 15.92 -4.39
CA LYS A 136 -1.27 16.23 -4.25
C LYS A 136 -2.15 15.02 -4.56
N GLY A 137 -1.90 14.33 -5.68
CA GLY A 137 -2.67 13.12 -6.05
C GLY A 137 -2.55 11.99 -5.03
N LEU A 138 -1.35 11.77 -4.46
CA LEU A 138 -1.13 10.79 -3.39
C LEU A 138 -1.94 11.12 -2.13
N VAL A 139 -1.94 12.39 -1.71
CA VAL A 139 -2.71 12.86 -0.55
C VAL A 139 -4.20 12.67 -0.77
N GLU A 140 -4.73 13.08 -1.92
CA GLU A 140 -6.15 12.94 -2.23
C GLU A 140 -6.64 11.49 -2.20
N ILE A 141 -5.81 10.54 -2.69
CA ILE A 141 -6.13 9.11 -2.62
C ILE A 141 -6.05 8.61 -1.18
N THR A 142 -5.02 9.01 -0.42
CA THR A 142 -4.86 8.63 1.00
C THR A 142 -6.04 9.11 1.84
N ASP A 143 -6.46 10.36 1.68
CA ASP A 143 -7.64 10.91 2.36
C ASP A 143 -8.91 10.15 2.01
N GLU A 144 -9.06 9.70 0.76
CA GLU A 144 -10.21 8.93 0.32
C GLU A 144 -10.20 7.48 0.82
N ILE A 145 -9.02 6.87 0.96
CA ILE A 145 -8.85 5.59 1.67
C ILE A 145 -9.24 5.75 3.13
N GLU A 146 -8.85 6.85 3.77
CA GLU A 146 -9.07 7.04 5.20
C GLU A 146 -10.55 7.14 5.59
N LYS A 147 -11.41 7.60 4.66
CA LYS A 147 -12.86 7.69 4.82
C LYS A 147 -13.59 6.34 4.77
N ASN A 148 -12.96 5.28 4.24
CA ASN A 148 -13.63 3.99 4.01
C ASN A 148 -12.83 2.81 4.63
N PRO A 149 -13.30 2.24 5.77
CA PRO A 149 -12.65 1.10 6.41
C PRO A 149 -12.50 -0.14 5.53
N GLU A 150 -13.41 -0.37 4.58
CA GLU A 150 -13.33 -1.53 3.67
C GLU A 150 -12.13 -1.38 2.73
N VAL A 151 -11.90 -0.17 2.23
CA VAL A 151 -10.80 0.15 1.32
C VAL A 151 -9.46 0.12 2.04
N LYS A 152 -9.41 0.54 3.31
CA LYS A 152 -8.20 0.42 4.15
C LYS A 152 -7.63 -0.98 4.15
N ARG A 153 -8.49 -2.00 4.10
CA ARG A 153 -8.09 -3.42 4.10
C ARG A 153 -7.31 -3.83 2.86
N ILE A 154 -7.56 -3.18 1.72
CA ILE A 154 -6.92 -3.51 0.43
C ILE A 154 -5.90 -2.47 -0.02
N ALA A 155 -5.90 -1.29 0.61
CA ALA A 155 -4.97 -0.20 0.32
C ALA A 155 -3.56 -0.41 0.93
N HIS A 156 -3.33 -1.48 1.70
CA HIS A 156 -2.07 -1.69 2.40
C HIS A 156 -0.84 -1.62 1.48
N TYR A 157 -0.84 -2.32 0.35
CA TYR A 157 0.29 -2.27 -0.59
C TYR A 157 0.41 -0.93 -1.31
N TYR A 158 -0.71 -0.29 -1.64
CA TYR A 158 -0.72 1.06 -2.20
C TYR A 158 -0.08 2.07 -1.23
N ASN A 159 -0.45 2.02 0.05
CA ASN A 159 0.11 2.93 1.07
C ASN A 159 1.62 2.72 1.22
N LEU A 160 2.08 1.46 1.28
CA LEU A 160 3.51 1.16 1.34
C LEU A 160 4.28 1.66 0.11
N ALA A 161 3.70 1.50 -1.09
CA ALA A 161 4.26 2.02 -2.32
C ALA A 161 4.29 3.56 -2.34
N SER A 162 3.20 4.21 -1.92
CA SER A 162 3.08 5.67 -1.80
C SER A 162 4.12 6.24 -0.84
N ASP A 163 4.30 5.63 0.33
CA ASP A 163 5.27 6.08 1.33
C ASP A 163 6.71 5.95 0.83
N LYS A 164 7.05 4.82 0.18
CA LYS A 164 8.35 4.65 -0.48
C LYS A 164 8.55 5.72 -1.56
N PHE A 165 7.55 5.92 -2.40
CA PHE A 165 7.64 6.82 -3.54
C PHE A 165 7.83 8.28 -3.13
N GLN A 166 7.17 8.75 -2.07
CA GLN A 166 7.41 10.08 -1.50
C GLN A 166 8.87 10.27 -1.08
N LEU A 167 9.45 9.28 -0.39
CA LEU A 167 10.86 9.30 -0.01
C LEU A 167 11.79 9.30 -1.23
N GLN A 168 11.46 8.53 -2.28
CA GLN A 168 12.21 8.54 -3.54
C GLN A 168 12.16 9.91 -4.23
N LEU A 169 10.99 10.58 -4.25
CA LEU A 169 10.83 11.93 -4.81
C LEU A 169 11.66 12.97 -4.05
N ASP A 170 11.73 12.85 -2.72
CA ASP A 170 12.55 13.75 -1.91
C ASP A 170 14.04 13.57 -2.20
N LEU A 171 14.48 12.33 -2.33
CA LEU A 171 15.87 12.00 -2.62
C LEU A 171 16.30 12.45 -4.02
N VAL A 172 15.48 12.18 -5.04
CA VAL A 172 15.71 12.65 -6.41
C VAL A 172 15.70 14.17 -6.47
N GLY A 173 14.77 14.84 -5.76
CA GLY A 173 14.71 16.29 -5.72
C GLY A 173 15.96 16.92 -5.11
N LYS A 174 16.54 16.34 -4.06
CA LYS A 174 17.81 16.81 -3.49
C LYS A 174 18.95 16.77 -4.52
N THR A 175 19.00 15.72 -5.34
CA THR A 175 20.05 15.58 -6.36
C THR A 175 19.90 16.51 -7.56
N TRP A 176 18.70 17.02 -7.82
CA TRP A 176 18.50 18.08 -8.82
C TRP A 176 18.96 19.45 -8.34
N ASN A 177 18.90 19.67 -7.03
CA ASN A 177 19.27 20.92 -6.39
C ASN A 177 20.76 20.96 -5.97
N GLN A 178 21.42 19.80 -5.83
CA GLN A 178 22.80 19.67 -5.37
C GLN A 178 23.72 19.12 -6.47
N LYS A 179 24.94 19.65 -6.60
CA LYS A 179 25.96 19.14 -7.54
C LYS A 179 26.35 17.68 -7.25
N LYS A 180 26.22 17.24 -6.00
CA LYS A 180 26.46 15.88 -5.53
C LYS A 180 25.70 15.67 -4.22
N LEU A 181 24.98 14.56 -4.11
CA LEU A 181 24.33 14.16 -2.86
C LEU A 181 25.40 13.61 -1.91
N GLU A 182 25.48 14.14 -0.69
CA GLU A 182 26.42 13.68 0.33
C GLU A 182 25.71 12.79 1.34
N LEU A 183 26.21 11.56 1.51
CA LEU A 183 25.70 10.64 2.54
C LEU A 183 26.44 10.91 3.84
N THR A 184 25.76 11.53 4.79
CA THR A 184 26.32 11.86 6.11
C THR A 184 26.40 10.63 7.02
N ASN A 185 27.19 10.71 8.09
CA ASN A 185 27.19 9.66 9.12
C ASN A 185 25.78 9.49 9.73
N GLU A 186 25.06 10.60 9.94
CA GLU A 186 23.68 10.58 10.44
C GLU A 186 22.74 9.83 9.48
N PHE A 187 22.88 10.02 8.16
CA PHE A 187 22.14 9.24 7.17
C PHE A 187 22.38 7.73 7.35
N HIS A 188 23.64 7.32 7.47
CA HIS A 188 23.98 5.90 7.63
C HIS A 188 23.46 5.31 8.94
N ASP A 189 23.55 6.08 10.03
CA ASP A 189 23.05 5.66 11.34
C ASP A 189 21.53 5.52 11.34
N GLU A 190 20.80 6.49 10.79
CA GLU A 190 19.33 6.44 10.71
C GLU A 190 18.84 5.35 9.74
N MET A 191 19.54 5.10 8.63
CA MET A 191 19.24 3.97 7.75
C MET A 191 19.46 2.61 8.42
N LYS A 192 20.55 2.49 9.19
CA LYS A 192 20.82 1.30 10.00
C LYS A 192 19.76 1.09 11.08
N ASN A 193 19.32 2.16 11.74
CA ASN A 193 18.26 2.12 12.74
C ASN A 193 16.94 1.65 12.12
N ALA A 194 16.53 2.24 10.99
CA ALA A 194 15.34 1.82 10.25
C ALA A 194 15.41 0.33 9.88
N LYS A 195 16.54 -0.12 9.33
CA LYS A 195 16.75 -1.53 8.96
C LYS A 195 16.67 -2.45 10.17
N THR A 196 17.26 -2.06 11.30
CA THR A 196 17.26 -2.85 12.53
C THR A 196 15.84 -3.02 13.04
N LYS A 197 15.08 -1.92 13.16
CA LYS A 197 13.68 -1.94 13.61
C LYS A 197 12.78 -2.77 12.71
N LEU A 198 12.91 -2.63 11.38
CA LEU A 198 12.15 -3.44 10.41
C LEU A 198 12.48 -4.94 10.53
N ASN A 199 13.74 -5.29 10.77
CA ASN A 199 14.13 -6.69 10.95
C ASN A 199 13.65 -7.26 12.29
N GLU A 200 13.77 -6.51 13.39
CA GLU A 200 13.20 -6.88 14.68
C GLU A 200 11.70 -7.14 14.56
N PHE A 201 11.00 -6.24 13.88
CA PHE A 201 9.58 -6.35 13.64
C PHE A 201 9.21 -7.56 12.77
N LYS A 202 9.95 -7.77 11.67
CA LYS A 202 9.80 -8.97 10.83
C LYS A 202 10.03 -10.26 11.63
N THR A 203 11.02 -10.30 12.50
CA THR A 203 11.28 -11.43 13.39
C THR A 203 10.12 -11.65 14.35
N LYS A 204 9.63 -10.60 15.03
CA LYS A 204 8.45 -10.67 15.91
C LYS A 204 7.22 -11.25 15.19
N ILE A 205 6.96 -10.82 13.94
CA ILE A 205 5.84 -11.36 13.14
C ILE A 205 6.06 -12.84 12.80
N ASN A 206 7.28 -13.22 12.44
CA ASN A 206 7.59 -14.61 12.07
C ASN A 206 7.57 -15.57 13.26
N GLU A 207 8.03 -15.14 14.44
CA GLU A 207 8.00 -15.93 15.67
C GLU A 207 6.58 -16.10 16.21
N LYS A 208 5.78 -15.02 16.18
CA LYS A 208 4.37 -15.04 16.57
C LYS A 208 3.43 -15.48 15.45
N LYS A 209 3.97 -16.10 14.40
CA LYS A 209 3.19 -16.62 13.26
C LYS A 209 2.12 -17.62 13.69
N ASP A 210 2.26 -18.24 14.86
CA ASP A 210 1.25 -19.17 15.41
C ASP A 210 0.35 -18.54 16.52
N GLU A 211 0.67 -17.34 17.02
CA GLU A 211 -0.11 -16.61 18.04
C GLU A 211 -1.13 -15.60 17.46
N VAL A 212 -2.34 -15.53 18.00
CA VAL A 212 -3.47 -14.71 17.46
C VAL A 212 -3.35 -13.21 17.76
N ASP A 213 -2.42 -12.80 18.64
CA ASP A 213 -2.40 -11.47 19.26
C ASP A 213 -1.76 -10.34 18.42
N LEU A 214 -1.25 -10.63 17.22
CA LEU A 214 -0.72 -9.59 16.33
C LEU A 214 -1.86 -8.80 15.66
N LYS A 215 -2.12 -7.60 16.19
CA LYS A 215 -3.06 -6.63 15.63
C LYS A 215 -2.38 -5.72 14.60
N LEU A 216 -3.12 -5.36 13.56
CA LEU A 216 -2.72 -4.39 12.54
C LEU A 216 -2.31 -3.02 13.13
N ASP A 217 -2.85 -2.64 14.29
CA ASP A 217 -2.49 -1.37 14.93
C ASP A 217 -1.06 -1.39 15.49
N HIS A 218 -0.65 -2.48 16.15
CA HIS A 218 0.75 -2.65 16.56
C HIS A 218 1.70 -2.67 15.35
N PHE A 219 1.23 -3.23 14.22
CA PHE A 219 1.97 -3.15 12.97
C PHE A 219 2.15 -1.70 12.53
N LYS A 220 1.10 -0.88 12.54
CA LYS A 220 1.19 0.53 12.16
C LYS A 220 2.16 1.33 13.05
N ASP A 221 2.14 1.11 14.36
CA ASP A 221 2.98 1.86 15.30
C ASP A 221 4.48 1.56 15.09
N GLU A 222 4.86 0.28 15.00
CA GLU A 222 6.24 -0.15 14.72
C GLU A 222 6.70 0.32 13.33
N MET A 223 5.77 0.39 12.38
CA MET A 223 6.04 0.94 11.05
C MET A 223 6.27 2.43 11.06
N GLN A 224 5.49 3.19 11.83
CA GLN A 224 5.68 4.64 11.97
C GLN A 224 7.04 4.97 12.56
N GLU A 225 7.53 4.19 13.54
CA GLU A 225 8.87 4.36 14.10
C GLU A 225 9.95 4.15 13.03
N SER A 226 9.86 3.04 12.29
CA SER A 226 10.82 2.71 11.21
C SER A 226 10.83 3.77 10.11
N TYR A 227 9.66 4.23 9.66
CA TYR A 227 9.56 5.33 8.69
C TYR A 227 10.01 6.67 9.26
N GLY A 228 9.89 6.89 10.56
CA GLY A 228 10.46 8.04 11.25
C GLY A 228 11.97 8.11 11.08
N HIS A 229 12.66 6.99 11.23
CA HIS A 229 14.10 6.88 10.97
C HIS A 229 14.45 7.13 9.50
N LEU A 230 13.71 6.55 8.54
CA LEU A 230 13.92 6.82 7.11
C LEU A 230 13.78 8.31 6.76
N LYS A 231 12.74 8.97 7.29
CA LYS A 231 12.53 10.41 7.11
C LYS A 231 13.66 11.24 7.71
N LYS A 232 14.19 10.84 8.87
CA LYS A 232 15.34 11.51 9.49
C LYS A 232 16.60 11.35 8.65
N ALA A 233 16.91 10.13 8.22
CA ALA A 233 18.04 9.86 7.33
C ALA A 233 18.02 10.79 6.11
N PHE A 234 16.85 10.93 5.49
CA PHE A 234 16.71 11.72 4.26
C PHE A 234 16.77 13.22 4.53
N LYS A 235 16.38 13.68 5.73
CA LYS A 235 16.56 15.07 6.15
C LYS A 235 18.02 15.42 6.41
N SER A 236 18.85 14.46 6.79
CA SER A 236 20.29 14.66 7.04
C SER A 236 21.18 14.62 5.78
N LEU A 237 20.57 14.52 4.59
CA LEU A 237 21.20 14.67 3.27
C LEU A 237 21.11 16.12 2.76
#